data_AF-A0A8A4KES0-F1
#
_entry.id   AF-A0A8A4KES0-F1
#
_cell.length_a   1.000
_cell.length_b   1.000
_cell.length_c   1.000
_cell.angle_alpha   90.00
_cell.angle_beta   90.00
_cell.angle_gamma   90.00
#
_symmetry.space_group_name_H-M   'P 1'
#
loop_
_entity.id
_entity.type
_entity.pdbx_description
1 polymer ?
#
loop_
_entity_poly.entity_id
_entity_poly.type
_entity_poly.pdbx_seq_one_letter_code
_entity_poly.pdbx_strand_id
1 'polypeptide(L)'
;MNPVVKKLTVDDVNRAPLAFKLINQNEYINLYQVREKVKLEDASTITDIELRLSKSSGGMAPFLRFSLNGRCFTLSDVKKHYHDAKLSNYPRGDSENETTSYTSFSDMDKNEITFSFNQKKPICLTNVTITTIQ
;
A
#
# COMPACT_ATOMS: atom_id res chain seq x y z
N MET A 1 -2.41 17.57 -4.67
CA MET A 1 -2.51 16.19 -5.20
C MET A 1 -3.76 15.58 -4.60
N ASN A 2 -4.66 15.03 -5.42
CA ASN A 2 -5.97 14.53 -4.97
C ASN A 2 -5.77 13.09 -4.45
N PRO A 3 -6.07 12.75 -3.18
CA PRO A 3 -5.81 11.41 -2.65
C PRO A 3 -6.85 10.42 -3.20
N VAL A 4 -6.53 9.78 -4.34
CA VAL A 4 -7.43 8.88 -5.10
C VAL A 4 -7.92 7.69 -4.28
N VAL A 5 -7.16 7.23 -3.28
CA VAL A 5 -7.52 6.02 -2.49
C VAL A 5 -8.68 6.28 -1.52
N LYS A 6 -8.85 7.51 -1.01
CA LYS A 6 -9.82 7.83 0.05
C LYS A 6 -11.28 7.62 -0.34
N LYS A 7 -11.57 7.57 -1.64
CA LYS A 7 -12.94 7.47 -2.18
C LYS A 7 -13.25 6.17 -2.88
N LEU A 8 -12.30 5.24 -3.02
CA LEU A 8 -12.56 3.99 -3.73
C LEU A 8 -13.51 3.11 -2.90
N THR A 9 -14.58 2.70 -3.56
CA THR A 9 -15.67 1.84 -3.10
C THR A 9 -15.90 0.74 -4.13
N VAL A 10 -16.70 -0.27 -3.79
CA VAL A 10 -17.06 -1.34 -4.73
C VAL A 10 -17.77 -0.77 -5.98
N ASP A 11 -18.51 0.34 -5.83
CA ASP A 11 -19.33 0.91 -6.91
C ASP A 11 -18.52 1.70 -7.95
N ASP A 12 -17.37 2.26 -7.56
CA ASP A 12 -16.55 3.11 -8.41
C ASP A 12 -15.15 2.54 -8.73
N VAL A 13 -14.81 1.35 -8.22
CA VAL A 13 -13.53 0.67 -8.50
C VAL A 13 -13.24 0.53 -10.00
N ASN A 14 -14.25 0.31 -10.82
CA ASN A 14 -14.12 0.17 -12.28
C ASN A 14 -13.84 1.50 -12.99
N ARG A 15 -13.97 2.63 -12.30
CA ARG A 15 -13.66 3.98 -12.82
C ARG A 15 -12.26 4.44 -12.42
N ALA A 16 -11.55 3.65 -11.60
CA ALA A 16 -10.17 3.94 -11.23
C ALA A 16 -9.25 3.89 -12.46
N PRO A 17 -8.15 4.66 -12.47
CA PRO A 17 -7.19 4.65 -13.58
C PRO A 17 -6.46 3.29 -13.74
N LEU A 18 -6.44 2.46 -12.69
CA LEU A 18 -5.90 1.12 -12.73
C LEU A 18 -7.00 0.10 -13.00
N ALA A 19 -6.71 -0.88 -13.86
CA ALA A 19 -7.64 -1.93 -14.24
C ALA A 19 -7.78 -3.02 -13.15
N PHE A 20 -8.42 -2.67 -12.03
CA PHE A 20 -8.68 -3.61 -10.94
C PHE A 20 -9.60 -4.75 -11.38
N LYS A 21 -9.19 -5.99 -11.10
CA LYS A 21 -9.99 -7.20 -11.34
C LYS A 21 -10.28 -7.89 -10.02
N LEU A 22 -11.55 -8.22 -9.78
CA LEU A 22 -11.95 -9.01 -8.60
C LEU A 22 -11.32 -10.40 -8.71
N ILE A 23 -10.54 -10.79 -7.70
CA ILE A 23 -9.87 -12.10 -7.64
C ILE A 23 -10.38 -12.98 -6.51
N ASN A 24 -10.93 -12.38 -5.45
CA ASN A 24 -11.51 -13.11 -4.33
C ASN A 24 -12.54 -12.23 -3.60
N GLN A 25 -13.42 -12.85 -2.81
CA GLN A 25 -14.39 -12.14 -1.97
C GLN A 25 -14.84 -12.99 -0.80
N ASN A 26 -15.28 -12.35 0.27
CA ASN A 26 -16.03 -12.99 1.36
C ASN A 26 -17.31 -12.18 1.66
N GLU A 27 -17.96 -12.44 2.79
CA GLU A 27 -19.19 -11.72 3.19
C GLU A 27 -18.98 -10.21 3.37
N TYR A 28 -17.76 -9.77 3.73
CA TYR A 28 -17.48 -8.39 4.15
C TYR A 28 -16.67 -7.57 3.15
N ILE A 29 -15.78 -8.21 2.38
CA ILE A 29 -14.80 -7.54 1.53
C ILE A 29 -14.71 -8.15 0.13
N ASN A 30 -14.33 -7.30 -0.82
CA ASN A 30 -13.85 -7.68 -2.15
C ASN A 30 -12.34 -7.47 -2.24
N LEU A 31 -11.64 -8.45 -2.79
CA LEU A 31 -10.22 -8.42 -3.08
C LEU A 31 -10.01 -8.25 -4.59
N TYR A 32 -9.38 -7.14 -4.98
CA TYR A 32 -9.03 -6.82 -6.35
C TYR A 32 -7.52 -6.84 -6.57
N GLN A 33 -7.10 -7.15 -7.79
CA GLN A 33 -5.71 -7.10 -8.20
C GLN A 33 -5.57 -6.42 -9.57
N VAL A 34 -4.44 -5.76 -9.79
CA VAL A 34 -4.02 -5.29 -11.12
C VAL A 34 -2.99 -6.27 -11.67
N ARG A 35 -3.19 -6.78 -12.89
CA ARG A 35 -2.27 -7.75 -13.50
C ARG A 35 -1.09 -7.05 -14.17
N GLU A 36 -1.31 -5.85 -14.68
CA GLU A 36 -0.32 -5.04 -15.35
C GLU A 36 0.62 -4.38 -14.34
N LYS A 37 1.91 -4.35 -14.68
CA LYS A 37 2.89 -3.55 -13.95
C LYS A 37 2.81 -2.09 -14.35
N VAL A 38 2.93 -1.18 -13.39
CA VAL A 38 2.99 0.26 -13.66
C VAL A 38 4.46 0.66 -13.70
N LYS A 39 4.90 1.26 -14.81
CA LYS A 39 6.27 1.79 -14.96
C LYS A 39 6.32 3.22 -14.43
N LEU A 40 7.33 3.53 -13.64
CA LEU A 40 7.66 4.86 -13.16
C LEU A 40 8.70 5.53 -14.08
N GLU A 41 8.86 6.84 -13.95
CA GLU A 41 9.78 7.64 -14.78
C GLU A 41 11.24 7.20 -14.63
N ASP A 42 11.64 6.73 -13.45
CA ASP A 42 13.00 6.27 -13.15
C ASP A 42 13.24 4.79 -13.49
N ALA A 43 12.41 4.22 -14.37
CA ALA A 43 12.38 2.81 -14.78
C ALA A 43 12.05 1.80 -13.68
N SER A 44 11.76 2.25 -12.44
CA SER A 44 11.17 1.38 -11.42
C SER A 44 9.78 0.94 -11.82
N THR A 45 9.31 -0.16 -11.22
CA THR A 45 7.98 -0.71 -11.49
C THR A 45 7.21 -0.97 -10.22
N ILE A 46 5.93 -0.62 -10.23
CA ILE A 46 4.96 -1.06 -9.24
C ILE A 46 4.33 -2.37 -9.73
N THR A 47 4.32 -3.39 -8.87
CA THR A 47 3.73 -4.71 -9.12
C THR A 47 2.87 -5.13 -7.93
N ASP A 48 2.22 -6.29 -8.05
CA ASP A 48 1.50 -6.94 -6.94
C ASP A 48 0.49 -5.99 -6.28
N ILE A 49 -0.17 -5.18 -7.10
CA ILE A 49 -1.13 -4.17 -6.66
C ILE A 49 -2.39 -4.88 -6.22
N GLU A 50 -2.67 -4.82 -4.93
CA GLU A 50 -3.79 -5.44 -4.26
C GLU A 50 -4.66 -4.36 -3.61
N LEU A 51 -5.97 -4.40 -3.87
CA LEU A 51 -6.94 -3.48 -3.28
C LEU A 51 -8.02 -4.29 -2.57
N ARG A 52 -8.28 -3.97 -1.30
CA ARG A 52 -9.39 -4.52 -0.53
C ARG A 52 -10.38 -3.40 -0.24
N LEU A 53 -11.64 -3.64 -0.59
CA LEU A 53 -12.74 -2.71 -0.35
C LEU A 53 -13.85 -3.42 0.43
N SER A 54 -14.44 -2.71 1.39
CA SER A 54 -15.63 -3.21 2.08
C SER A 54 -16.85 -3.18 1.16
N LYS A 55 -17.71 -4.20 1.28
CA LYS A 55 -18.99 -4.27 0.58
C LYS A 55 -20.03 -3.32 1.16
N SER A 56 -19.86 -2.88 2.41
CA SER A 56 -20.77 -1.96 3.09
C SER A 56 -20.20 -0.55 3.19
N SER A 57 -21.08 0.44 3.03
CA SER A 57 -20.76 1.83 3.34
C SER A 57 -20.46 1.97 4.84
N GLY A 58 -19.29 2.54 5.18
CA GLY A 58 -18.83 2.64 6.57
C GLY A 58 -18.24 1.35 7.15
N GLY A 59 -18.05 0.29 6.33
CA GLY A 59 -17.31 -0.90 6.71
C GLY A 59 -15.80 -0.67 6.78
N MET A 60 -14.99 -1.71 6.55
CA MET A 60 -13.52 -1.59 6.62
C MET A 60 -12.98 -0.51 5.66
N ALA A 61 -12.04 0.28 6.16
CA ALA A 61 -11.28 1.25 5.36
C ALA A 61 -10.67 0.59 4.10
N PRO A 62 -10.65 1.30 2.95
CA PRO A 62 -9.91 0.84 1.78
C PRO A 62 -8.45 0.54 2.12
N PHE A 63 -7.98 -0.62 1.70
CA PHE A 63 -6.60 -1.06 1.89
C PHE A 63 -5.97 -1.30 0.52
N LEU A 64 -4.95 -0.52 0.18
CA LEU A 64 -4.18 -0.66 -1.05
C LEU A 64 -2.76 -1.05 -0.69
N ARG A 65 -2.26 -2.15 -1.27
CA ARG A 65 -0.87 -2.59 -1.12
C ARG A 65 -0.25 -2.78 -2.49
N PHE A 66 1.02 -2.45 -2.63
CA PHE A 66 1.78 -2.77 -3.83
C PHE A 66 3.26 -2.98 -3.52
N SER A 67 3.95 -3.68 -4.42
CA SER A 67 5.39 -3.91 -4.36
C SER A 67 6.13 -2.93 -5.26
N LEU A 68 7.32 -2.49 -4.83
CA LEU A 68 8.23 -1.66 -5.62
C LEU A 68 9.42 -2.50 -6.07
N ASN A 69 9.72 -2.46 -7.37
CA ASN A 69 10.84 -3.16 -7.97
C ASN A 69 11.68 -2.20 -8.83
N GLY A 70 12.96 -2.49 -8.99
CA GLY A 70 13.91 -1.63 -9.71
C GLY A 70 14.79 -0.87 -8.74
N ARG A 71 14.65 0.46 -8.66
CA ARG A 71 15.47 1.28 -7.77
C ARG A 71 15.25 0.90 -6.30
N CYS A 72 16.36 0.80 -5.56
CA CYS A 72 16.31 0.64 -4.11
C CYS A 72 16.01 1.99 -3.44
N PHE A 73 14.82 2.13 -2.86
CA PHE A 73 14.47 3.26 -1.99
C PHE A 73 14.82 2.92 -0.54
N THR A 74 15.66 3.73 0.10
CA THR A 74 16.07 3.53 1.49
C THR A 74 15.09 4.18 2.46
N LEU A 75 15.21 3.85 3.75
CA LEU A 75 14.50 4.58 4.80
C LEU A 75 14.82 6.09 4.78
N SER A 76 16.05 6.46 4.41
CA SER A 76 16.43 7.88 4.29
C SER A 76 15.66 8.57 3.17
N ASP A 77 15.49 7.90 2.02
CA ASP A 77 14.68 8.42 0.91
C ASP A 77 13.21 8.57 1.32
N VAL A 78 12.66 7.59 2.04
CA VAL A 78 11.30 7.66 2.58
C VAL A 78 11.16 8.86 3.51
N LYS A 79 12.06 9.00 4.50
CA LYS A 79 12.01 10.09 5.49
C LYS A 79 12.24 11.47 4.93
N LYS A 80 12.88 11.59 3.76
CA LYS A 80 13.02 12.87 3.03
C LYS A 80 11.66 13.43 2.58
N HIS A 81 10.68 12.56 2.35
CA HIS A 81 9.33 12.95 1.94
C HIS A 81 8.31 12.79 3.09
N TYR A 82 8.47 11.76 3.90
CA TYR A 82 7.60 11.39 5.02
C TYR A 82 8.38 11.52 6.34
N HIS A 83 8.70 12.76 6.72
CA HIS A 83 9.54 13.07 7.88
C HIS A 83 8.97 12.54 9.20
N ASP A 84 7.65 12.39 9.29
CA ASP A 84 6.90 11.90 10.43
C ASP A 84 6.82 10.37 10.50
N ALA A 85 7.38 9.63 9.51
CA ALA A 85 7.34 8.18 9.48
C ALA A 85 8.04 7.55 10.71
N LYS A 86 7.26 6.85 11.54
CA LYS A 86 7.71 6.20 12.80
C LYS A 86 7.70 4.68 12.66
N LEU A 87 8.60 4.01 13.38
CA LEU A 87 8.63 2.55 13.44
C LEU A 87 7.29 2.02 13.98
N SER A 88 6.64 1.14 13.21
CA SER A 88 5.32 0.57 13.54
C SER A 88 5.33 -0.96 13.60
N ASN A 89 6.30 -1.61 12.95
CA ASN A 89 6.50 -3.04 13.03
C ASN A 89 7.99 -3.41 12.94
N TYR A 90 8.39 -4.51 13.58
CA TYR A 90 9.74 -5.07 13.52
C TYR A 90 9.68 -6.61 13.57
N PRO A 91 10.63 -7.33 12.94
CA PRO A 91 10.68 -8.79 12.98
C PRO A 91 10.83 -9.35 14.39
N ARG A 92 10.04 -10.37 14.73
CA ARG A 92 10.03 -11.04 16.05
C ARG A 92 10.64 -12.44 16.04
N GLY A 93 11.04 -12.93 14.86
CA GLY A 93 11.58 -14.28 14.68
C GLY A 93 10.52 -15.31 14.30
N ASP A 94 9.33 -14.87 13.90
CA ASP A 94 8.21 -15.73 13.52
C ASP A 94 8.34 -16.22 12.07
N SER A 95 9.04 -15.48 11.20
CA SER A 95 9.26 -15.85 9.81
C SER A 95 10.44 -15.13 9.18
N GLU A 96 11.13 -15.79 8.25
CA GLU A 96 12.16 -15.12 7.44
C GLU A 96 11.61 -14.01 6.52
N ASN A 97 10.29 -13.97 6.30
CA ASN A 97 9.63 -12.97 5.46
C ASN A 97 9.09 -11.78 6.25
N GLU A 98 9.40 -11.70 7.55
CA GLU A 98 9.05 -10.56 8.37
C GLU A 98 9.66 -9.26 7.85
N THR A 99 9.04 -8.15 8.24
CA THR A 99 9.39 -6.82 7.73
C THR A 99 9.56 -5.83 8.89
N THR A 100 10.55 -4.96 8.76
CA THR A 100 10.57 -3.71 9.51
C THR A 100 9.68 -2.71 8.78
N SER A 101 8.72 -2.10 9.47
CA SER A 101 7.79 -1.15 8.86
C SER A 101 7.81 0.20 9.54
N TYR A 102 7.68 1.25 8.74
CA TYR A 102 7.55 2.63 9.19
C TYR A 102 6.25 3.22 8.66
N THR A 103 5.50 3.89 9.52
CA THR A 103 4.18 4.41 9.21
C THR A 103 4.18 5.93 9.35
N SER A 104 3.71 6.61 8.32
CA SER A 104 3.45 8.05 8.28
C SER A 104 1.94 8.29 8.26
N PHE A 105 1.53 9.36 8.93
CA PHE A 105 0.13 9.75 9.06
C PHE A 105 -0.07 11.12 8.42
N SER A 106 -0.91 11.19 7.39
CA SER A 106 -1.33 12.47 6.82
C SER A 106 -2.66 12.89 7.45
N ASP A 107 -2.62 13.85 8.37
CA ASP A 107 -3.81 14.40 9.04
C ASP A 107 -4.79 15.04 8.05
N MET A 108 -4.29 15.69 7.00
CA MET A 108 -5.13 16.34 5.98
C MET A 108 -5.96 15.32 5.19
N ASP A 109 -5.32 14.21 4.82
CA ASP A 109 -5.97 13.19 3.99
C ASP A 109 -6.54 12.03 4.80
N LYS A 110 -6.36 11.99 6.13
CA LYS A 110 -6.66 10.84 6.99
C LYS A 110 -6.11 9.52 6.41
N ASN A 111 -4.95 9.58 5.76
CA ASN A 111 -4.31 8.41 5.19
C ASN A 111 -3.15 7.98 6.08
N GLU A 112 -3.07 6.69 6.33
CA GLU A 112 -1.92 6.04 6.90
C GLU A 112 -1.15 5.35 5.77
N ILE A 113 0.14 5.67 5.65
CA ILE A 113 1.04 5.07 4.66
C ILE A 113 2.12 4.31 5.40
N THR A 114 2.17 3.00 5.17
CA THR A 114 3.13 2.08 5.79
C THR A 114 4.14 1.60 4.75
N PHE A 115 5.42 1.83 5.04
CA PHE A 115 6.58 1.47 4.23
C PHE A 115 7.27 0.26 4.85
N SER A 116 7.35 -0.86 4.12
CA SER A 116 7.88 -2.13 4.65
C SER A 116 9.18 -2.57 3.97
N PHE A 117 10.16 -2.90 4.79
CA PHE A 117 11.49 -3.39 4.42
C PHE A 117 11.61 -4.85 4.84
N ASN A 118 11.75 -5.76 3.88
CA ASN A 118 11.84 -7.20 4.16
C ASN A 118 13.17 -7.54 4.85
N GLN A 119 13.15 -8.40 5.86
CA GLN A 119 14.34 -8.77 6.63
C GLN A 119 15.47 -9.36 5.78
N LYS A 120 15.15 -10.05 4.67
CA LYS A 120 16.15 -10.58 3.72
C LYS A 120 16.83 -9.47 2.90
N LYS A 121 16.17 -8.32 2.74
CA LYS A 121 16.68 -7.14 2.02
C LYS A 121 16.33 -5.86 2.81
N PRO A 122 16.91 -5.68 4.01
CA PRO A 122 16.40 -4.73 5.01
C PRO A 122 16.64 -3.27 4.64
N ILE A 123 17.48 -3.00 3.62
CA ILE A 123 17.83 -1.65 3.18
C ILE A 123 16.81 -1.11 2.16
N CYS A 124 16.25 -1.98 1.31
CA CYS A 124 15.41 -1.55 0.20
C CYS A 124 13.93 -1.68 0.54
N LEU A 125 13.17 -0.62 0.28
CA LEU A 125 11.72 -0.63 0.38
C LEU A 125 11.17 -1.72 -0.54
N THR A 126 10.33 -2.58 0.02
CA THR A 126 9.76 -3.72 -0.72
C THR A 126 8.29 -3.50 -1.04
N ASN A 127 7.54 -2.97 -0.06
CA ASN A 127 6.10 -2.80 -0.20
C ASN A 127 5.65 -1.48 0.43
N VAL A 128 4.61 -0.93 -0.15
CA VAL A 128 3.88 0.21 0.40
C VAL A 128 2.43 -0.20 0.59
N THR A 129 1.89 0.15 1.75
CA THR A 129 0.49 -0.04 2.10
C THR A 129 -0.11 1.32 2.40
N ILE A 130 -1.30 1.58 1.85
CA ILE A 130 -2.08 2.80 2.07
C ILE A 130 -3.43 2.37 2.61
N THR A 131 -3.79 2.88 3.79
CA THR A 131 -5.14 2.74 4.36
C THR A 131 -5.68 4.10 4.77
N THR A 132 -6.99 4.21 4.90
CA THR A 132 -7.63 5.39 5.49
C THR A 132 -7.94 5.15 6.96
N ILE A 133 -7.84 6.19 7.78
CA ILE A 133 -8.33 6.20 9.16
C ILE A 133 -9.75 6.75 9.12
N GLN A 134 -10.70 6.07 9.76
CA GLN A 134 -12.08 6.53 9.90
C GLN A 134 -12.16 7.66 10.94
#